data_AF-A0A1G2UQB1-F1
#
_entry.id   AF-A0A1G2UQB1-F1
#
_cell.length_a   1.000
_cell.length_b   1.000
_cell.length_c   1.000
_cell.angle_alpha   90.00
_cell.angle_beta   90.00
_cell.angle_gamma   90.00
#
_symmetry.space_group_name_H-M   'P 1'
#
loop_
_entity.id
_entity.type
_entity.pdbx_description
1 polymer ?
#
loop_
_entity_poly.entity_id
_entity_poly.type
_entity_poly.pdbx_seq_one_letter_code
_entity_poly.pdbx_strand_id
1 'polypeptide(L)'
;MNISRTRFVILFLISAFAFMFISNALFGTEARVFPWNEESFLGTDSPIAWKSAGYKILYPVKIVLIRPMLPFINYVQQDPDPPPPFVAAGFALYWSILALILYYLIGKIKHSNLVAPDS
;
A
#
# COMPACT_ATOMS: atom_id res chain seq x y z
N MET A 1 3.90 -21.96 -0.04
CA MET A 1 3.19 -21.49 1.18
C MET A 1 1.96 -22.37 1.40
N ASN A 2 1.45 -22.51 2.63
CA ASN A 2 0.24 -23.32 2.91
C ASN A 2 -1.08 -22.62 2.55
N ILE A 3 -1.00 -21.37 2.08
CA ILE A 3 -2.14 -20.58 1.61
C ILE A 3 -2.16 -20.55 0.08
N SER A 4 -3.35 -20.65 -0.53
CA SER A 4 -3.51 -20.53 -1.97
C SER A 4 -3.19 -19.11 -2.44
N ARG A 5 -2.73 -19.01 -3.70
CA ARG A 5 -2.38 -17.73 -4.34
C ARG A 5 -3.53 -16.71 -4.27
N THR A 6 -4.75 -17.14 -4.64
CA THR A 6 -5.94 -16.28 -4.63
C THR A 6 -6.25 -15.77 -3.23
N ARG A 7 -6.20 -16.64 -2.22
CA ARG A 7 -6.47 -16.26 -0.83
C ARG A 7 -5.42 -15.28 -0.30
N PHE A 8 -4.15 -15.45 -0.68
CA PHE A 8 -3.10 -14.50 -0.34
C PHE A 8 -3.37 -13.11 -0.94
N VAL A 9 -3.71 -13.04 -2.23
CA VAL A 9 -4.02 -11.75 -2.90
C VAL A 9 -5.22 -11.06 -2.24
N ILE A 10 -6.31 -11.78 -1.97
CA ILE A 10 -7.49 -11.20 -1.31
C ILE A 10 -7.15 -10.63 0.06
N LEU A 11 -6.42 -11.38 0.89
CA LEU A 11 -6.00 -10.91 2.20
C LEU A 11 -5.09 -9.69 2.09
N PHE A 12 -4.13 -9.71 1.16
CA PHE A 12 -3.24 -8.59 0.90
C PHE A 12 -4.02 -7.32 0.53
N LEU A 13 -5.00 -7.43 -0.38
CA LEU A 13 -5.83 -6.30 -0.78
C LEU A 13 -6.62 -5.73 0.40
N ILE A 14 -7.33 -6.58 1.14
CA ILE A 14 -8.10 -6.14 2.33
C ILE A 14 -7.18 -5.45 3.33
N SER A 15 -6.01 -6.04 3.62
CA SER A 15 -5.02 -5.45 4.52
C SER A 15 -4.45 -4.14 4.00
N ALA A 16 -4.17 -4.03 2.69
CA ALA A 16 -3.65 -2.79 2.10
C ALA A 16 -4.68 -1.66 2.17
N PHE A 17 -5.95 -1.93 1.86
CA PHE A 17 -7.04 -0.96 2.01
C PHE A 17 -7.22 -0.54 3.47
N ALA A 18 -7.29 -1.50 4.40
CA ALA A 18 -7.42 -1.22 5.82
C ALA A 18 -6.23 -0.43 6.36
N PHE A 19 -5.00 -0.80 6.00
CA PHE A 19 -3.78 -0.11 6.39
C PHE A 19 -3.76 1.34 5.89
N MET A 20 -4.11 1.55 4.63
CA MET A 20 -4.18 2.88 4.03
C MET A 20 -5.21 3.75 4.74
N PHE A 21 -6.43 3.24 4.93
CA PHE A 21 -7.48 3.97 5.64
C PHE A 21 -7.11 4.30 7.09
N ILE A 22 -6.66 3.31 7.86
CA ILE A 22 -6.30 3.47 9.27
C ILE A 22 -5.11 4.43 9.42
N SER A 23 -4.07 4.28 8.61
CA SER A 23 -2.89 5.14 8.71
C SER A 23 -3.21 6.59 8.35
N ASN A 24 -4.04 6.84 7.33
CA ASN A 24 -4.47 8.19 6.98
C ASN A 24 -5.42 8.77 8.03
N ALA A 25 -6.38 7.99 8.54
CA ALA A 25 -7.32 8.47 9.56
C ALA A 25 -6.64 8.79 10.90
N LEU A 26 -5.63 8.00 11.31
CA LEU A 26 -4.93 8.21 12.58
C LEU A 26 -3.87 9.32 12.48
N PHE A 27 -3.06 9.31 11.41
CA PHE A 27 -1.86 10.13 11.32
C PHE A 27 -1.98 11.31 10.35
N GLY A 28 -2.89 11.24 9.39
CA GLY A 28 -3.19 12.32 8.45
C GLY A 28 -4.22 13.31 8.99
N THR A 29 -4.52 14.30 8.17
CA THR A 29 -5.56 15.31 8.42
C THR A 29 -6.96 14.85 8.06
N GLU A 30 -7.11 13.87 7.17
CA GLU A 30 -8.41 13.39 6.68
C GLU A 30 -8.53 11.86 6.63
N ALA A 31 -9.72 11.35 6.94
CA ALA A 31 -10.05 9.92 6.88
C ALA A 31 -10.35 9.46 5.45
N ARG A 32 -9.29 9.27 4.66
CA ARG A 32 -9.38 8.84 3.25
C ARG A 32 -8.47 7.66 2.97
N VAL A 33 -8.82 6.85 1.97
CA VAL A 33 -8.02 5.71 1.53
C VAL A 33 -6.80 6.16 0.73
N PHE A 34 -6.96 7.15 -0.15
CA PHE A 34 -5.91 7.60 -1.06
C PHE A 34 -5.44 9.02 -0.70
N PRO A 35 -4.13 9.30 -0.75
CA PRO A 35 -3.64 10.66 -0.56
C PRO A 35 -4.09 11.52 -1.74
N TRP A 36 -4.54 12.75 -1.44
CA TRP A 36 -5.00 13.69 -2.47
C TRP A 36 -4.01 14.82 -2.74
N ASN A 37 -2.98 14.96 -1.91
CA ASN A 37 -1.90 15.92 -2.11
C ASN A 37 -0.57 15.35 -1.58
N GLU A 38 0.55 15.94 -1.97
CA GLU A 38 1.88 15.48 -1.57
C GLU A 38 2.10 15.56 -0.05
N GLU A 39 1.54 16.59 0.61
CA GLU A 39 1.67 16.77 2.07
C GLU A 39 1.01 15.63 2.86
N SER A 40 -0.18 15.19 2.42
CA SER A 40 -0.90 14.04 2.98
C SER A 40 -0.19 12.72 2.74
N PHE A 41 0.63 12.61 1.69
CA PHE A 41 1.49 11.47 1.41
C PHE A 41 2.80 11.50 2.24
N LEU A 42 3.31 12.68 2.56
CA LEU A 42 4.50 12.85 3.39
C LEU A 42 4.20 12.88 4.90
N GLY A 43 2.93 13.04 5.28
CA GLY A 43 2.51 13.13 6.68
C GLY A 43 3.01 14.40 7.37
N THR A 44 3.22 15.45 6.57
CA THR A 44 3.68 16.77 7.01
C THR A 44 2.53 17.73 7.27
N ASP A 45 1.30 17.28 7.03
CA ASP A 45 0.03 18.00 7.18
C ASP A 45 -0.44 18.12 8.63
N SER A 46 0.00 17.23 9.53
CA SER A 46 -0.40 17.27 10.95
C SER A 46 0.59 18.10 11.81
N PRO A 47 0.13 19.17 12.51
CA PRO A 47 0.97 19.93 13.45
C PRO A 47 1.28 19.17 14.75
N ILE A 48 0.66 18.01 14.96
CA ILE A 48 0.83 17.17 16.15
C ILE A 48 2.04 16.24 16.00
N ALA A 49 3.06 16.41 16.84
CA ALA A 49 4.35 15.73 16.72
C ALA A 49 4.27 14.19 16.73
N TRP A 50 3.42 13.58 17.57
CA TRP A 50 3.29 12.12 17.62
C TRP A 50 2.64 11.54 16.36
N LYS A 51 1.76 12.30 15.70
CA LYS A 51 1.16 11.89 14.43
C LYS A 51 2.21 11.86 13.32
N SER A 52 3.04 12.91 13.24
CA SER A 52 4.15 12.98 12.28
C SER A 52 5.18 11.87 12.53
N ALA A 53 5.52 11.58 13.79
CA ALA A 53 6.41 10.47 14.13
C ALA A 53 5.84 9.10 13.72
N GLY A 54 4.56 8.85 14.00
CA GLY A 54 3.88 7.63 13.54
C GLY A 54 3.86 7.50 12.03
N TYR A 55 3.65 8.60 11.31
CA TYR A 55 3.67 8.61 9.85
C TYR A 55 5.04 8.24 9.29
N LYS A 56 6.13 8.76 9.87
CA LYS A 56 7.51 8.44 9.47
C LYS A 56 7.85 6.96 9.62
N ILE A 57 7.34 6.30 10.66
CA ILE A 57 7.53 4.85 10.86
C ILE A 57 6.83 4.06 9.75
N LEU A 58 5.65 4.48 9.34
CA LEU A 58 4.86 3.82 8.29
C LEU A 58 5.32 4.17 6.87
N TYR A 59 6.11 5.24 6.72
CA TYR A 59 6.50 5.81 5.45
C TYR A 59 7.14 4.81 4.47
N PRO A 60 8.06 3.90 4.88
CA PRO A 60 8.64 2.92 3.95
C PRO A 60 7.57 2.01 3.32
N VAL A 61 6.58 1.58 4.10
CA VAL A 61 5.49 0.74 3.62
C VAL A 61 4.59 1.53 2.67
N LYS A 62 4.26 2.78 3.02
CA LYS A 62 3.45 3.67 2.19
C LYS A 62 4.13 4.01 0.87
N ILE A 63 5.44 4.20 0.87
CA ILE A 63 6.23 4.40 -0.36
C ILE A 63 6.03 3.21 -1.30
N VAL A 64 6.16 1.98 -0.80
CA VAL A 64 6.00 0.81 -1.65
C VAL A 64 4.56 0.75 -2.18
N LEU A 65 3.57 0.98 -1.33
CA LEU A 65 2.16 0.86 -1.72
C LEU A 65 1.65 1.98 -2.64
N ILE A 66 2.23 3.18 -2.61
CA ILE A 66 1.66 4.37 -3.26
C ILE A 66 2.60 4.97 -4.30
N ARG A 67 3.92 5.03 -4.05
CA ARG A 67 4.85 5.82 -4.86
C ARG A 67 4.82 5.48 -6.36
N PRO A 68 4.78 4.20 -6.77
CA PRO A 68 4.67 3.85 -8.20
C PRO A 68 3.36 4.31 -8.85
N MET A 69 2.32 4.54 -8.03
CA MET A 69 0.99 4.98 -8.46
C MET A 69 0.81 6.50 -8.41
N LEU A 70 1.81 7.28 -7.95
CA LEU A 70 1.70 8.75 -7.92
C LEU A 70 1.41 9.37 -9.30
N PRO A 71 2.04 8.93 -10.42
CA PRO A 71 1.68 9.46 -11.74
C PRO A 71 0.23 9.17 -12.12
N PHE A 72 -0.29 8.01 -11.72
CA PHE A 72 -1.69 7.66 -11.93
C PHE A 72 -2.63 8.52 -11.09
N ILE A 73 -2.31 8.75 -9.81
CA ILE A 73 -3.07 9.67 -8.95
C ILE A 73 -3.11 11.07 -9.56
N ASN A 74 -1.94 11.61 -9.94
CA ASN A 74 -1.84 12.95 -10.53
C ASN A 74 -2.62 13.06 -11.84
N TYR A 75 -2.61 12.03 -12.68
CA TYR A 75 -3.42 11.98 -13.90
C TYR A 75 -4.91 11.98 -13.58
N VAL A 76 -5.35 11.14 -12.64
CA VAL A 76 -6.77 11.05 -12.28
C VAL A 76 -7.28 12.35 -11.65
N GLN A 77 -6.44 13.05 -10.88
CA GLN A 77 -6.77 14.34 -10.28
C GLN A 77 -6.87 15.52 -11.25
N GLN A 78 -6.39 15.37 -12.50
CA GLN A 78 -6.59 16.37 -13.54
C GLN A 78 -8.03 16.38 -14.06
N ASP A 79 -8.75 15.27 -13.87
CA ASP A 79 -10.17 15.21 -14.13
C ASP A 79 -10.90 15.93 -12.97
N PRO A 80 -11.86 16.85 -13.26
CA PRO A 80 -12.65 17.50 -12.22
C PRO A 80 -13.61 16.55 -11.49
N ASP A 81 -13.95 15.38 -12.05
CA ASP A 81 -14.89 14.43 -11.45
C ASP A 81 -14.52 12.94 -11.66
N PRO A 82 -13.28 12.52 -11.36
CA PRO A 82 -12.85 11.15 -11.52
C PRO A 82 -13.61 10.25 -10.55
N PRO A 83 -14.37 9.25 -11.02
CA PRO A 83 -15.21 8.50 -10.11
C PRO A 83 -14.32 7.71 -9.12
N PRO A 84 -14.58 7.79 -7.81
CA PRO A 84 -13.80 7.08 -6.77
C PRO A 84 -13.52 5.60 -7.05
N PRO A 85 -14.40 4.83 -7.72
CA PRO A 85 -14.14 3.43 -8.08
C PRO A 85 -12.92 3.23 -9.00
N PHE A 86 -12.58 4.18 -9.88
CA PHE A 86 -11.47 4.01 -10.83
C PHE A 86 -10.11 4.07 -10.14
N VAL A 87 -9.94 4.97 -9.18
CA VAL A 87 -8.72 5.06 -8.37
C VAL A 87 -8.52 3.76 -7.59
N ALA A 88 -9.58 3.29 -6.92
CA ALA A 88 -9.54 2.06 -6.15
C ALA A 88 -9.24 0.83 -7.03
N ALA A 89 -9.81 0.76 -8.24
CA ALA A 89 -9.53 -0.32 -9.19
C ALA A 89 -8.06 -0.32 -9.65
N GLY A 90 -7.50 0.86 -9.95
CA GLY A 90 -6.09 0.99 -10.32
C GLY A 90 -5.15 0.50 -9.22
N PHE A 91 -5.42 0.91 -7.97
CA PHE A 91 -4.67 0.44 -6.80
C PHE A 91 -4.85 -1.05 -6.55
N ALA A 92 -6.08 -1.58 -6.69
CA ALA A 92 -6.33 -3.00 -6.52
C ALA A 92 -5.57 -3.84 -7.56
N LEU A 93 -5.48 -3.38 -8.81
CA LEU A 93 -4.70 -4.04 -9.85
C LEU A 93 -3.20 -4.01 -9.52
N TYR A 94 -2.67 -2.83 -9.17
CA TYR A 94 -1.28 -2.66 -8.76
C TYR A 94 -0.91 -3.56 -7.55
N TRP A 95 -1.70 -3.52 -6.49
CA TRP A 95 -1.49 -4.32 -5.29
C TRP A 95 -1.68 -5.81 -5.54
N SER A 96 -2.52 -6.22 -6.48
CA SER A 96 -2.63 -7.62 -6.90
C SER A 96 -1.32 -8.10 -7.53
N ILE A 97 -0.71 -7.30 -8.40
CA ILE A 97 0.60 -7.62 -9.00
C ILE A 97 1.67 -7.68 -7.91
N LEU A 98 1.70 -6.71 -7.00
CA LEU A 98 2.62 -6.69 -5.86
C LEU A 98 2.46 -7.94 -4.97
N ALA A 99 1.22 -8.32 -4.65
CA ALA A 99 0.92 -9.51 -3.88
C ALA A 99 1.41 -10.79 -4.58
N LEU A 100 1.25 -10.90 -5.89
CA LEU A 100 1.76 -12.03 -6.67
C LEU A 100 3.28 -12.11 -6.63
N ILE A 101 3.97 -10.98 -6.76
CA ILE A 101 5.44 -10.89 -6.65
C ILE A 101 5.88 -11.37 -5.26
N LEU A 102 5.26 -10.84 -4.19
CA LEU A 102 5.59 -11.22 -2.82
C LEU A 102 5.31 -12.71 -2.56
N TYR A 103 4.16 -13.22 -3.01
CA TYR A 103 3.82 -14.64 -2.88
C TYR A 103 4.88 -15.54 -3.53
N TYR A 104 5.33 -15.17 -4.73
CA TYR A 104 6.37 -15.90 -5.44
C TYR A 104 7.73 -15.82 -4.73
N LEU A 105 8.14 -14.63 -4.29
CA LEU A 105 9.41 -14.44 -3.57
C LEU A 105 9.45 -15.21 -2.25
N ILE A 106 8.37 -15.17 -1.46
CA ILE A 106 8.26 -15.93 -0.20
C ILE A 106 8.29 -17.43 -0.49
N GLY A 107 7.59 -17.88 -1.54
CA GLY A 107 7.65 -19.26 -2.00
C GLY A 107 9.07 -19.68 -2.34
N LYS A 108 9.78 -18.87 -3.12
CA LYS A 108 11.17 -19.13 -3.53
C LYS A 108 12.12 -19.22 -2.34
N ILE A 109 12.04 -18.27 -1.40
CA ILE A 109 12.88 -18.26 -0.18
C ILE A 109 12.62 -19.50 0.69
N LYS A 110 11.36 -19.91 0.82
CA LYS A 110 11.04 -21.15 1.56
C LYS A 110 11.67 -22.37 0.88
N HIS A 111 11.62 -22.45 -0.44
CA HIS A 111 12.23 -23.55 -1.18
C HIS A 111 13.76 -23.54 -1.08
N SER A 112 14.43 -22.39 -1.17
CA SER A 112 15.90 -22.32 -1.04
C SER A 112 16.38 -22.73 0.35
N ASN A 113 15.67 -22.33 1.41
CA ASN A 113 16.05 -22.67 2.78
C ASN A 113 15.85 -24.16 3.11
N LEU A 114 14.97 -24.86 2.38
CA LEU A 114 14.81 -26.31 2.49
C LEU A 114 15.88 -27.09 1.72
N VAL A 115 16.58 -26.46 0.77
CA VAL A 115 17.62 -27.08 -0.06
C VAL A 115 19.03 -26.81 0.49
N ALA A 116 19.20 -25.80 1.34
CA ALA A 116 20.47 -25.44 1.96
C ALA A 116 20.58 -25.75 3.49
N PRO A 117 20.11 -26.89 4.03
CA PRO A 117 20.31 -27.18 5.45
C PRO A 117 21.76 -27.55 5.83
N ASP A 118 22.64 -27.87 4.85
CA ASP A 118 23.94 -28.51 5.12
C ASP A 118 25.14 -27.78 4.46
N SER A 119 25.28 -26.46 4.63
CA SER A 119 26.54 -25.74 4.32
C SER A 119 26.99 -24.85 5.45
#